data_AF-A0A0L7L509-F1
#
_entry.id   AF-A0A0L7L509-F1
#
_cell.length_a   1.000
_cell.length_b   1.000
_cell.length_c   1.000
_cell.angle_alpha   90.00
_cell.angle_beta   90.00
_cell.angle_gamma   90.00
#
_symmetry.space_group_name_H-M   'P 1'
#
loop_
_entity.id
_entity.type
_entity.pdbx_description
1 polymer ?
#
loop_
_entity_poly.entity_id
_entity_poly.type
_entity_poly.pdbx_seq_one_letter_code
_entity_poly.pdbx_strand_id
1 'polypeptide(L)'
;MSIALFFTCAASLLPWIALWADDWRRFALWTSAPFILAAFTPWLVPESASTLLPWIALWADNWRRFTLWTSAPFILSAFTLWLVPESARWLLSQGKMEKALSIMKKFERINKTKIPDKVLSEFTSRTYSVLDLFRTPRLRRNTILLIVIWMAISLVFDGHVRNVGSLGLDIFLTFTIASATELPADTFLTAVLDRWGRRWLACGSMVVSGPSATLAIMGRFAVNISYNIGLQYAAELLPTVVRAQGVALIHIMGYVASIVAPFVVY
;
A
#
# COMPACT_ATOMS: atom_id res chain seq x y z
N MET A 1 -1.00 6.47 4.16
CA MET A 1 -0.85 7.88 3.73
C MET A 1 -2.01 8.35 2.85
N SER A 2 -2.67 7.47 2.08
CA SER A 2 -3.77 7.83 1.16
C SER A 2 -5.04 8.37 1.84
N ILE A 3 -5.46 7.78 2.97
CA ILE A 3 -6.70 8.16 3.68
C ILE A 3 -6.65 9.59 4.26
N ALA A 4 -5.48 10.02 4.77
CA ALA A 4 -5.35 11.31 5.45
C ALA A 4 -5.43 12.51 4.48
N LEU A 5 -4.88 12.38 3.27
CA LEU A 5 -5.00 13.38 2.19
C LEU A 5 -6.45 13.51 1.69
N PHE A 6 -7.17 12.39 1.62
CA PHE A 6 -8.58 12.40 1.23
C PHE A 6 -9.46 13.12 2.26
N PHE A 7 -9.30 12.83 3.56
CA PHE A 7 -10.05 13.51 4.61
C PHE A 7 -9.72 15.00 4.72
N THR A 8 -8.49 15.43 4.42
CA THR A 8 -8.12 16.86 4.43
C THR A 8 -8.67 17.62 3.21
N CYS A 9 -8.69 17.01 2.03
CA CYS A 9 -9.36 17.59 0.85
C CYS A 9 -10.89 17.61 1.01
N ALA A 10 -11.49 16.53 1.54
CA ALA A 10 -12.94 16.49 1.80
C ALA A 10 -13.37 17.51 2.87
N ALA A 11 -12.59 17.65 3.96
CA ALA A 11 -12.86 18.63 5.02
C ALA A 11 -12.75 20.08 4.55
N SER A 12 -11.90 20.37 3.57
CA SER A 12 -11.75 21.71 3.01
C SER A 12 -12.83 22.08 1.98
N LEU A 13 -13.50 21.09 1.37
CA LEU A 13 -14.61 21.28 0.43
C LEU A 13 -15.99 21.33 1.09
N LEU A 14 -16.15 20.71 2.27
CA LEU A 14 -17.42 20.68 3.02
C LEU A 14 -18.05 22.06 3.28
N PRO A 15 -17.31 23.12 3.65
CA PRO A 15 -17.88 24.46 3.86
C PRO A 15 -18.46 25.08 2.58
N TRP A 16 -17.89 24.75 1.43
CA TRP A 16 -18.33 25.27 0.13
C TRP A 16 -19.56 24.54 -0.40
N ILE A 17 -19.65 23.25 -0.13
CA ILE A 17 -20.84 22.43 -0.43
C ILE A 17 -22.04 22.88 0.43
N ALA A 18 -21.79 23.30 1.68
CA ALA A 18 -22.82 23.86 2.56
C ALA A 18 -23.38 25.20 2.06
N LEU A 19 -22.54 26.02 1.42
CA LEU A 19 -22.94 27.31 0.86
C LEU A 19 -23.80 27.20 -0.41
N TRP A 20 -23.74 26.06 -1.12
CA TRP A 20 -24.43 25.85 -2.40
C TRP A 20 -25.66 24.93 -2.31
N ALA A 21 -25.82 24.22 -1.19
CA ALA A 21 -26.93 23.29 -1.00
C ALA A 21 -28.11 24.01 -0.32
N ASP A 22 -29.03 24.55 -1.14
CA ASP A 22 -30.28 25.18 -0.68
C ASP A 22 -31.25 24.22 0.05
N ASP A 23 -30.94 22.93 0.12
CA ASP A 23 -31.82 21.89 0.67
C ASP A 23 -31.02 20.87 1.51
N TRP A 24 -31.46 20.64 2.75
CA TRP A 24 -30.77 19.81 3.75
C TRP A 24 -30.63 18.34 3.32
N ARG A 25 -31.58 17.84 2.51
CA ARG A 25 -31.51 16.48 1.95
C ARG A 25 -30.41 16.35 0.91
N ARG A 26 -30.24 17.37 0.08
CA ARG A 26 -29.15 17.44 -0.90
C ARG A 26 -27.83 17.58 -0.15
N PHE A 27 -27.74 18.49 0.83
CA PHE A 27 -26.55 18.63 1.67
C PHE A 27 -26.12 17.29 2.29
N ALA A 28 -27.04 16.54 2.91
CA ALA A 28 -26.74 15.22 3.46
C ALA A 28 -26.20 14.22 2.43
N LEU A 29 -26.76 14.21 1.20
CA LEU A 29 -26.27 13.42 0.07
C LEU A 29 -24.87 13.86 -0.39
N TRP A 30 -24.63 15.16 -0.53
CA TRP A 30 -23.33 15.70 -0.95
C TRP A 30 -22.25 15.56 0.13
N THR A 31 -22.61 15.60 1.41
CA THR A 31 -21.68 15.34 2.53
C THR A 31 -21.41 13.86 2.74
N SER A 32 -22.35 12.98 2.36
CA SER A 32 -22.16 11.53 2.42
C SER A 32 -21.42 11.00 1.19
N ALA A 33 -21.44 11.69 0.05
CA ALA A 33 -20.66 11.32 -1.13
C ALA A 33 -19.15 11.21 -0.85
N PRO A 34 -18.48 12.11 -0.10
CA PRO A 34 -17.11 11.92 0.39
C PRO A 34 -16.95 10.72 1.31
N PHE A 35 -17.95 10.32 2.11
CA PHE A 35 -17.87 9.12 2.95
C PHE A 35 -18.04 7.84 2.13
N ILE A 36 -18.92 7.86 1.13
CA ILE A 36 -19.08 6.78 0.15
C ILE A 36 -17.78 6.68 -0.66
N LEU A 37 -17.30 7.78 -1.24
CA LEU A 37 -15.98 7.84 -1.87
C LEU A 37 -14.86 7.47 -0.89
N ALA A 38 -14.90 7.80 0.39
CA ALA A 38 -13.88 7.37 1.37
C ALA A 38 -13.92 5.86 1.65
N ALA A 39 -15.11 5.27 1.65
CA ALA A 39 -15.32 3.83 1.80
C ALA A 39 -14.93 3.07 0.53
N PHE A 40 -15.15 3.66 -0.64
CA PHE A 40 -14.81 3.09 -1.93
C PHE A 40 -13.41 3.48 -2.43
N THR A 41 -12.76 4.53 -1.92
CA THR A 41 -11.45 5.03 -2.40
C THR A 41 -10.33 4.01 -2.27
N PRO A 42 -10.29 3.15 -1.21
CA PRO A 42 -9.38 2.01 -1.20
C PRO A 42 -9.59 1.07 -2.40
N TRP A 43 -10.83 0.93 -2.89
CA TRP A 43 -11.21 0.11 -4.05
C TRP A 43 -11.10 0.87 -5.38
N LEU A 44 -11.18 2.21 -5.39
CA LEU A 44 -11.40 3.00 -6.60
C LEU A 44 -10.20 3.80 -7.09
N VAL A 45 -9.07 3.86 -6.37
CA VAL A 45 -7.95 4.76 -6.75
C VAL A 45 -6.65 4.03 -7.11
N PRO A 46 -6.19 3.00 -6.37
CA PRO A 46 -4.97 2.27 -6.75
C PRO A 46 -5.23 1.20 -7.82
N GLU A 47 -6.24 0.35 -7.60
CA GLU A 47 -6.53 -0.83 -8.44
C GLU A 47 -7.30 -0.48 -9.73
N SER A 48 -8.11 0.59 -9.69
CA SER A 48 -8.72 1.13 -10.91
C SER A 48 -7.67 1.74 -11.85
N ALA A 49 -6.55 2.23 -11.31
CA ALA A 49 -5.49 2.79 -12.14
C ALA A 49 -4.80 1.69 -12.95
N SER A 50 -4.53 0.51 -12.35
CA SER A 50 -3.91 -0.62 -13.06
C SER A 50 -4.78 -1.14 -14.20
N THR A 51 -6.09 -1.26 -13.98
CA THR A 51 -7.07 -1.66 -15.02
C THR A 51 -7.23 -0.64 -16.15
N LEU A 52 -7.00 0.65 -15.88
CA LEU A 52 -7.06 1.71 -16.89
C LEU A 52 -5.77 1.84 -17.72
N LEU A 53 -4.63 1.33 -17.25
CA LEU A 53 -3.34 1.45 -17.95
C LEU A 53 -3.36 0.96 -19.41
N PRO A 54 -3.95 -0.21 -19.74
CA PRO A 54 -4.06 -0.67 -21.13
C PRO A 54 -4.80 0.34 -22.03
N TRP A 55 -5.87 0.93 -21.52
CA TRP A 55 -6.70 1.89 -22.26
C TRP A 55 -6.01 3.24 -22.42
N ILE A 56 -5.27 3.68 -21.40
CA ILE A 56 -4.41 4.88 -21.49
C ILE A 56 -3.30 4.64 -22.53
N ALA A 57 -2.72 3.43 -22.58
CA ALA A 57 -1.72 3.07 -23.59
C ALA A 57 -2.30 3.10 -25.01
N LEU A 58 -3.51 2.56 -25.21
CA LEU A 58 -4.21 2.64 -26.49
C LEU A 58 -4.52 4.09 -26.87
N TRP A 59 -5.07 4.89 -25.95
CA TRP A 59 -5.39 6.30 -26.21
C TRP A 59 -4.16 7.17 -26.47
N ALA A 60 -3.01 6.80 -25.91
CA ALA A 60 -1.78 7.54 -26.10
C ALA A 60 -1.17 7.35 -27.49
N ASP A 61 -1.53 6.30 -28.24
CA ASP A 61 -0.97 5.79 -29.52
C ASP A 61 0.57 5.77 -29.65
N ASN A 62 1.33 6.23 -28.65
CA ASN A 62 2.75 6.49 -28.68
C ASN A 62 3.29 6.36 -27.25
N TRP A 63 4.32 5.53 -27.10
CA TRP A 63 4.97 5.26 -25.82
C TRP A 63 5.45 6.53 -25.12
N ARG A 64 5.86 7.58 -25.86
CA ARG A 64 6.28 8.87 -25.26
C ARG A 64 5.13 9.58 -24.55
N ARG A 65 3.95 9.64 -25.19
CA ARG A 65 2.75 10.25 -24.59
C ARG A 65 2.27 9.42 -23.40
N PHE A 66 2.29 8.10 -23.53
CA PHE A 66 1.95 7.18 -22.45
C PHE A 66 2.84 7.37 -21.21
N THR A 67 4.17 7.42 -21.41
CA THR A 67 5.13 7.66 -20.32
C THR A 67 4.90 9.02 -19.68
N LEU A 68 4.67 10.09 -20.45
CA LEU A 68 4.39 11.42 -19.91
C LEU A 68 3.11 11.44 -19.06
N TRP A 69 2.03 10.84 -19.55
CA TRP A 69 0.74 10.83 -18.83
C TRP A 69 0.78 9.99 -17.56
N THR A 70 1.42 8.83 -17.60
CA THR A 70 1.56 7.97 -16.42
C THR A 70 2.54 8.55 -15.39
N SER A 71 3.53 9.32 -15.81
CA SER A 71 4.49 9.98 -14.91
C SER A 71 4.02 11.32 -14.36
N ALA A 72 3.13 12.05 -15.05
CA ALA A 72 2.66 13.38 -14.61
C ALA A 72 2.08 13.42 -13.19
N PRO A 73 1.27 12.44 -12.72
CA PRO A 73 0.78 12.40 -11.35
C PRO A 73 1.91 12.35 -10.30
N PHE A 74 3.08 11.81 -10.64
CA PHE A 74 4.21 11.76 -9.72
C PHE A 74 4.82 13.14 -9.47
N ILE A 75 4.56 14.15 -10.30
CA ILE A 75 4.97 15.53 -10.02
C ILE A 75 4.33 16.03 -8.71
N LEU A 76 3.12 15.56 -8.38
CA LEU A 76 2.47 15.87 -7.11
C LEU A 76 3.28 15.38 -5.90
N SER A 77 4.09 14.32 -6.07
CA SER A 77 4.97 13.83 -5.00
C SER A 77 6.07 14.84 -4.66
N ALA A 78 6.53 15.67 -5.61
CA ALA A 78 7.52 16.72 -5.32
C ALA A 78 6.96 17.76 -4.34
N PHE A 79 5.65 18.03 -4.37
CA PHE A 79 5.02 18.95 -3.43
C PHE A 79 5.00 18.44 -1.99
N THR A 80 5.20 17.13 -1.78
CA THR A 80 5.28 16.57 -0.42
C THR A 80 6.46 17.11 0.37
N LEU A 81 7.53 17.57 -0.30
CA LEU A 81 8.69 18.20 0.32
C LEU A 81 8.34 19.50 1.07
N TRP A 82 7.33 20.22 0.61
CA TRP A 82 6.88 21.46 1.25
C TRP A 82 5.76 21.22 2.28
N LEU A 83 4.97 20.18 2.08
CA LEU A 83 3.77 19.92 2.91
C LEU A 83 4.08 19.05 4.13
N VAL A 84 4.98 18.08 4.00
CA VAL A 84 5.26 17.08 5.03
C VAL A 84 6.49 17.51 5.83
N PRO A 85 6.37 17.68 7.16
CA PRO A 85 7.54 18.01 7.97
C PRO A 85 8.53 16.85 7.97
N GLU A 86 9.81 17.19 8.14
CA GLU A 86 10.90 16.23 8.24
C GLU A 86 10.64 15.19 9.35
N SER A 87 11.14 13.97 9.15
CA SER A 87 10.94 12.88 10.12
C SER A 87 11.60 13.21 11.46
N ALA A 88 10.80 13.25 12.54
CA ALA A 88 11.31 13.48 13.90
C ALA A 88 12.40 12.46 14.27
N ARG A 89 12.28 11.21 13.83
CA ARG A 89 13.29 10.16 14.07
C ARG A 89 14.60 10.42 13.31
N TRP A 90 14.52 10.90 12.08
CA TRP A 90 15.70 11.28 11.31
C TRP A 90 16.41 12.48 11.95
N LEU A 91 15.66 13.48 12.40
CA LEU A 91 16.23 14.62 13.12
C LEU A 91 16.96 14.18 14.40
N LEU A 92 16.40 13.24 15.16
CA LEU A 92 17.07 12.66 16.32
C LEU A 92 18.37 11.93 15.94
N SER A 93 18.38 11.11 14.88
CA SER A 93 19.60 10.40 14.46
C SER A 93 20.68 11.35 13.94
N GLN A 94 20.31 12.54 13.48
CA GLN A 94 21.22 13.63 13.11
C GLN A 94 21.63 14.53 14.30
N GLY A 95 21.26 14.18 15.53
CA GLY A 95 21.55 14.97 16.73
C GLY A 95 20.73 16.28 16.85
N LYS A 96 19.75 16.52 15.97
CA LYS A 96 18.92 17.73 15.94
C LYS A 96 17.70 17.61 16.87
N MET A 97 17.98 17.40 18.16
CA MET A 97 16.98 17.10 19.20
C MET A 97 15.88 18.17 19.31
N GLU A 98 16.27 19.44 19.35
CA GLU A 98 15.31 20.55 19.50
C GLU A 98 14.32 20.63 18.33
N LYS A 99 14.79 20.40 17.10
CA LYS A 99 13.92 20.39 15.91
C LYS A 99 12.94 19.23 15.97
N ALA A 100 13.40 18.03 16.35
CA ALA A 100 12.52 16.88 16.53
C ALA A 100 11.42 17.16 17.58
N LEU A 101 11.79 17.73 18.73
CA LEU A 101 10.84 18.11 19.79
C LEU A 101 9.85 19.19 19.33
N SER A 102 10.30 20.17 18.54
CA SER A 102 9.43 21.22 18.01
C SER A 102 8.32 20.65 17.11
N ILE A 103 8.65 19.66 16.28
CA ILE A 103 7.70 18.96 15.40
C ILE A 103 6.72 18.14 16.24
N MET A 104 7.19 17.40 17.24
CA MET A 104 6.32 16.64 18.14
C MET A 104 5.32 17.55 18.87
N LYS A 105 5.78 18.69 19.41
CA LYS A 105 4.91 19.70 20.05
C LYS A 105 3.94 20.36 19.08
N LYS A 106 4.31 20.53 17.81
CA LYS A 106 3.38 21.02 16.77
C LYS A 106 2.23 20.04 16.57
N PHE A 107 2.53 18.74 16.46
CA PHE A 107 1.52 17.70 16.34
C PHE A 107 0.67 17.53 17.61
N GLU A 108 1.27 17.70 18.79
CA GLU A 108 0.57 17.74 20.08
C GLU A 108 -0.56 18.80 20.09
N ARG A 109 -0.24 20.02 19.62
CA ARG A 109 -1.23 21.12 19.50
C ARG A 109 -2.31 20.83 18.46
N ILE A 110 -1.94 20.31 17.30
CA ILE A 110 -2.88 20.00 16.20
C ILE A 110 -3.85 18.90 16.63
N ASN A 111 -3.33 17.82 17.24
CA ASN A 111 -4.12 16.68 17.66
C ASN A 111 -4.88 16.93 18.98
N LYS A 112 -4.61 18.05 19.67
CA LYS A 112 -5.18 18.41 20.97
C LYS A 112 -4.98 17.30 22.02
N THR A 113 -3.86 16.60 21.95
CA THR A 113 -3.51 15.51 22.87
C THR A 113 -2.16 15.80 23.49
N LYS A 114 -1.96 15.50 24.79
CA LYS A 114 -0.65 15.61 25.45
C LYS A 114 0.11 14.29 25.33
N ILE A 115 1.35 14.36 24.87
CA ILE A 115 2.26 13.20 24.86
C ILE A 115 2.89 13.11 26.24
N PRO A 116 2.82 11.96 26.94
CA PRO A 116 3.45 11.81 28.25
C PRO A 116 4.97 12.07 28.18
N ASP A 117 5.51 12.84 29.12
CA ASP A 117 6.93 13.22 29.14
C ASP A 117 7.87 12.00 29.15
N LYS A 118 7.44 10.91 29.78
CA LYS A 118 8.16 9.63 29.76
C LYS A 118 8.35 9.09 28.34
N VAL A 119 7.31 9.11 27.51
CA VAL A 119 7.37 8.63 26.12
C VAL A 119 8.27 9.54 25.28
N LEU A 120 8.20 10.85 25.53
CA LEU A 120 9.07 11.83 24.85
C LEU A 120 10.55 11.60 25.21
N SER A 121 10.85 11.33 26.49
CA SER A 121 12.20 11.03 26.97
C SER A 121 12.77 9.71 26.42
N GLU A 122 11.92 8.68 26.30
CA GLU A 122 12.31 7.39 25.71
C GLU A 122 12.56 7.52 24.21
N PHE A 123 11.72 8.30 23.51
CA PHE A 123 11.89 8.62 22.10
C PHE A 123 13.22 9.34 21.83
N THR A 124 13.66 10.22 22.73
CA THR A 124 14.94 10.93 22.61
C THR A 124 16.18 10.11 22.98
N SER A 125 16.03 9.06 23.79
CA SER A 125 17.17 8.32 24.36
C SER A 125 17.51 7.03 23.62
N ARG A 126 16.57 6.44 22.87
CA ARG A 126 16.78 5.17 22.18
C ARG A 126 16.54 5.29 20.68
N THR A 127 17.61 5.09 19.92
CA THR A 127 17.55 4.89 18.47
C THR A 127 17.49 3.41 18.16
N TYR A 128 16.47 2.98 17.42
CA TYR A 128 16.36 1.62 16.92
C TYR A 128 16.78 1.55 15.46
N SER A 129 17.41 0.43 15.09
CA SER A 129 17.81 0.13 13.72
C SER A 129 17.07 -1.10 13.19
N VAL A 130 17.01 -1.24 11.86
CA VAL A 130 16.52 -2.47 11.20
C VAL A 130 17.26 -3.71 11.69
N LEU A 131 18.55 -3.57 12.02
CA LEU A 131 19.37 -4.67 12.52
C LEU A 131 18.87 -5.24 13.85
N ASP A 132 18.13 -4.45 14.65
CA ASP A 132 17.54 -4.92 15.91
C ASP A 132 16.47 -6.00 15.68
N LEU A 133 15.91 -6.11 14.47
CA LEU A 133 15.01 -7.21 14.09
C LEU A 133 15.68 -8.59 14.18
N PHE A 134 17.00 -8.64 13.98
CA PHE A 134 17.77 -9.88 13.98
C PHE A 134 18.41 -10.19 15.32
N ARG A 135 18.25 -9.31 16.32
CA ARG A 135 18.94 -9.38 17.61
C ARG A 135 18.41 -10.48 18.52
N THR A 136 17.10 -10.64 18.61
CA THR A 136 16.48 -11.67 19.46
C THR A 136 16.04 -12.87 18.63
N PRO A 137 16.20 -14.11 19.12
CA PRO A 137 15.97 -15.31 18.32
C PRO A 137 14.53 -15.43 17.81
N ARG A 138 13.55 -15.00 18.62
CA ARG A 138 12.13 -15.01 18.25
C ARG A 138 11.83 -13.99 17.14
N LEU A 139 12.28 -12.75 17.29
CA LEU A 139 12.06 -11.70 16.30
C LEU A 139 12.80 -11.98 14.99
N ARG A 140 14.03 -12.50 15.09
CA ARG A 140 14.84 -12.94 13.95
C ARG A 140 14.11 -14.01 13.14
N ARG A 141 13.62 -15.06 13.81
CA ARG A 141 12.85 -16.13 13.14
C ARG A 141 11.64 -15.57 12.42
N ASN A 142 10.84 -14.73 13.08
CA ASN A 142 9.66 -14.12 12.48
C ASN A 142 10.01 -13.23 11.29
N THR A 143 11.07 -12.42 11.40
CA THR A 143 11.52 -11.53 10.34
C THR A 143 12.01 -12.32 9.12
N ILE A 144 12.82 -13.37 9.32
CA ILE A 144 13.29 -14.24 8.23
C ILE A 144 12.11 -14.93 7.55
N LEU A 145 11.15 -15.46 8.31
CA LEU A 145 9.95 -16.09 7.75
C LEU A 145 9.13 -15.10 6.93
N LEU A 146 8.94 -13.87 7.42
CA LEU A 146 8.24 -12.82 6.68
C LEU A 146 8.95 -12.45 5.38
N ILE A 147 10.28 -12.34 5.40
CA ILE A 147 11.08 -12.09 4.19
C ILE A 147 10.88 -13.21 3.17
N VAL A 148 11.04 -14.47 3.59
CA VAL A 148 10.92 -15.63 2.68
C VAL A 148 9.51 -15.74 2.10
N ILE A 149 8.48 -15.59 2.94
CA ILE A 149 7.08 -15.62 2.49
C ILE A 149 6.81 -14.49 1.50
N TRP A 150 7.25 -13.27 1.81
CA TRP A 150 7.05 -12.12 0.93
C TRP A 150 7.79 -12.27 -0.40
N MET A 151 9.01 -12.80 -0.39
CA MET A 151 9.76 -13.11 -1.60
C MET A 151 9.04 -14.14 -2.47
N ALA A 152 8.53 -15.23 -1.88
CA ALA A 152 7.78 -16.25 -2.61
C ALA A 152 6.49 -15.68 -3.23
N ILE A 153 5.73 -14.90 -2.47
CA ILE A 153 4.50 -14.23 -2.95
C ILE A 153 4.84 -13.25 -4.08
N SER A 154 5.89 -12.43 -3.91
CA SER A 154 6.33 -11.45 -4.92
C SER A 154 6.78 -12.11 -6.21
N LEU A 155 7.51 -13.23 -6.12
CA LEU A 155 7.96 -14.01 -7.27
C LEU A 155 6.78 -14.58 -8.06
N VAL A 156 5.81 -15.20 -7.37
CA VAL A 156 4.63 -15.79 -8.01
C VAL A 156 3.72 -14.71 -8.62
N PHE A 157 3.56 -13.57 -7.94
CA PHE A 157 2.80 -12.43 -8.47
C PHE A 157 3.43 -11.86 -9.73
N ASP A 158 4.73 -11.57 -9.69
CA ASP A 158 5.45 -11.04 -10.84
C ASP A 158 5.50 -12.05 -12.00
N GLY A 159 5.64 -13.35 -11.67
CA GLY A 159 5.54 -14.44 -12.64
C GLY A 159 4.19 -14.46 -13.36
N HIS A 160 3.09 -14.30 -12.62
CA HIS A 160 1.76 -14.19 -13.22
C HIS A 160 1.63 -12.95 -14.10
N VAL A 161 2.13 -11.76 -13.69
CA VAL A 161 2.11 -10.54 -14.51
C VAL A 161 2.82 -10.78 -15.85
N ARG A 162 4.02 -11.37 -15.80
CA ARG A 162 4.85 -11.59 -16.99
C ARG A 162 4.28 -12.66 -17.91
N ASN A 163 3.68 -13.70 -17.34
CA ASN A 163 3.10 -14.79 -18.11
C ASN A 163 1.75 -14.43 -18.76
N VAL A 164 1.16 -13.26 -18.50
CA VAL A 164 -0.08 -12.83 -19.19
C VAL A 164 0.10 -12.81 -20.71
N GLY A 165 1.28 -12.45 -21.21
CA GLY A 165 1.58 -12.39 -22.64
C GLY A 165 1.64 -13.76 -23.34
N SER A 166 1.85 -14.86 -22.61
CA SER A 166 1.93 -16.21 -23.19
C SER A 166 0.56 -16.83 -23.48
N LEU A 167 -0.53 -16.20 -23.01
CA LEU A 167 -1.90 -16.67 -23.18
C LEU A 167 -2.41 -16.57 -24.63
N GLY A 168 -1.67 -15.90 -25.53
CA GLY A 168 -2.02 -15.78 -26.96
C GLY A 168 -3.27 -14.94 -27.25
N LEU A 169 -3.82 -14.29 -26.23
CA LEU A 169 -4.96 -13.37 -26.30
C LEU A 169 -4.49 -11.91 -26.46
N ASP A 170 -5.43 -11.02 -26.76
CA ASP A 170 -5.16 -9.58 -26.78
C ASP A 170 -4.60 -9.12 -25.42
N ILE A 171 -3.41 -8.51 -25.44
CA ILE A 171 -2.69 -8.17 -24.22
C ILE A 171 -3.40 -7.08 -23.42
N PHE A 172 -4.08 -6.15 -24.10
CA PHE A 172 -4.78 -5.05 -23.43
C PHE A 172 -6.01 -5.57 -22.68
N LEU A 173 -6.82 -6.42 -23.31
CA LEU A 173 -7.96 -7.08 -22.67
C LEU A 173 -7.53 -8.03 -21.55
N THR A 174 -6.52 -8.87 -21.81
CA THR A 174 -6.09 -9.88 -20.83
C THR A 174 -5.47 -9.22 -19.60
N PHE A 175 -4.66 -8.17 -19.77
CA PHE A 175 -4.14 -7.39 -18.66
C PHE A 175 -5.26 -6.66 -17.91
N THR A 176 -6.23 -6.06 -18.62
CA THR A 176 -7.39 -5.41 -17.99
C THR A 176 -8.16 -6.39 -17.11
N ILE A 177 -8.47 -7.58 -17.62
CA ILE A 177 -9.21 -8.61 -16.87
C ILE A 177 -8.37 -9.11 -15.69
N ALA A 178 -7.08 -9.36 -15.89
CA ALA A 178 -6.17 -9.80 -14.83
C ALA A 178 -6.05 -8.77 -13.71
N SER A 179 -5.87 -7.48 -14.01
CA SER A 179 -5.89 -6.40 -13.02
C SER A 179 -7.26 -6.23 -12.39
N ALA A 180 -8.36 -6.43 -13.14
CA ALA A 180 -9.71 -6.31 -12.60
C ALA A 180 -9.99 -7.36 -11.51
N THR A 181 -9.24 -8.48 -11.47
CA THR A 181 -9.34 -9.47 -10.37
C THR A 181 -8.78 -8.97 -9.03
N GLU A 182 -8.04 -7.86 -9.00
CA GLU A 182 -7.53 -7.25 -7.75
C GLU A 182 -8.71 -6.75 -6.88
N LEU A 183 -9.72 -6.14 -7.50
CA LEU A 183 -10.93 -5.65 -6.82
C LEU A 183 -11.73 -6.74 -6.09
N PRO A 184 -12.18 -7.83 -6.74
CA PRO A 184 -12.89 -8.90 -6.04
C PRO A 184 -11.99 -9.62 -5.03
N ALA A 185 -10.67 -9.70 -5.25
CA ALA A 185 -9.75 -10.30 -4.30
C ALA A 185 -9.70 -9.50 -2.99
N ASP A 186 -9.61 -8.18 -3.06
CA ASP A 186 -9.57 -7.30 -1.89
C ASP A 186 -10.88 -7.25 -1.13
N THR A 187 -12.02 -7.23 -1.83
CA THR A 187 -13.35 -7.28 -1.21
C THR A 187 -13.55 -8.59 -0.47
N PHE A 188 -13.19 -9.72 -1.10
CA PHE A 188 -13.22 -11.03 -0.48
C PHE A 188 -12.29 -11.10 0.74
N LEU A 189 -11.05 -10.63 0.58
CA LEU A 189 -10.07 -10.59 1.66
C LEU A 189 -10.59 -9.79 2.86
N THR A 190 -11.08 -8.57 2.64
CA THR A 190 -11.63 -7.71 3.71
C THR A 190 -12.77 -8.42 4.46
N ALA A 191 -13.63 -9.16 3.75
CA ALA A 191 -14.76 -9.86 4.36
C ALA A 191 -14.36 -11.10 5.16
N VAL A 192 -13.25 -11.77 4.83
CA VAL A 192 -12.90 -13.10 5.35
C VAL A 192 -11.65 -13.10 6.25
N LEU A 193 -10.77 -12.11 6.11
CA LEU A 193 -9.46 -12.05 6.79
C LEU A 193 -9.54 -12.14 8.30
N ASP A 194 -10.57 -11.54 8.89
CA ASP A 194 -10.77 -11.55 10.34
C ASP A 194 -11.39 -12.85 10.85
N ARG A 195 -12.07 -13.64 10.00
CA ARG A 195 -12.65 -14.94 10.39
C ARG A 195 -11.66 -16.07 10.24
N TRP A 196 -10.96 -16.15 9.11
CA TRP A 196 -10.10 -17.30 8.78
C TRP A 196 -8.62 -17.08 9.14
N GLY A 197 -8.24 -15.82 9.39
CA GLY A 197 -6.90 -15.47 9.79
C GLY A 197 -5.90 -15.45 8.63
N ARG A 198 -4.82 -14.70 8.84
CA ARG A 198 -3.83 -14.33 7.81
C ARG A 198 -3.07 -15.54 7.27
N ARG A 199 -2.68 -16.47 8.16
CA ARG A 199 -1.84 -17.63 7.81
C ARG A 199 -2.52 -18.58 6.84
N TRP A 200 -3.76 -18.99 7.15
CA TRP A 200 -4.49 -19.96 6.36
C TRP A 200 -4.89 -19.40 4.99
N LEU A 201 -5.30 -18.12 4.95
CA LEU A 201 -5.63 -17.45 3.70
C LEU A 201 -4.40 -17.29 2.79
N ALA A 202 -3.24 -16.90 3.33
CA ALA A 202 -2.02 -16.78 2.54
C ALA A 202 -1.56 -18.15 1.98
N CYS A 203 -1.49 -19.19 2.82
CA CYS A 203 -1.09 -20.52 2.35
C CYS A 203 -2.10 -21.10 1.34
N GLY A 204 -3.41 -21.01 1.65
CA GLY A 204 -4.45 -21.56 0.80
C GLY A 204 -4.47 -20.90 -0.58
N SER A 205 -4.36 -19.57 -0.63
CA SER A 205 -4.37 -18.86 -1.91
C SER A 205 -3.08 -19.04 -2.73
N MET A 206 -1.91 -19.18 -2.08
CA MET A 206 -0.68 -19.59 -2.77
C MET A 206 -0.78 -20.99 -3.38
N VAL A 207 -1.39 -21.96 -2.68
CA VAL A 207 -1.60 -23.31 -3.22
C VAL A 207 -2.55 -23.29 -4.42
N VAL A 208 -3.64 -22.52 -4.34
CA VAL A 208 -4.60 -22.37 -5.44
C VAL A 208 -3.99 -21.68 -6.66
N SER A 209 -2.96 -20.85 -6.48
CA SER A 209 -2.28 -20.17 -7.59
C SER A 209 -1.39 -21.06 -8.46
N GLY A 210 -0.95 -22.22 -7.97
CA GLY A 210 0.04 -23.07 -8.63
C GLY A 210 -0.44 -24.01 -9.76
N PRO A 211 -1.61 -24.69 -9.67
CA PRO A 211 -1.82 -25.93 -10.45
C PRO A 211 -2.54 -25.80 -11.82
N SER A 212 -2.80 -24.64 -12.44
CA SER A 212 -3.53 -24.68 -13.72
C SER A 212 -3.33 -23.51 -14.70
N ALA A 213 -2.78 -23.85 -15.89
CA ALA A 213 -2.76 -22.98 -17.08
C ALA A 213 -4.17 -22.68 -17.64
N THR A 214 -5.17 -23.53 -17.36
CA THR A 214 -6.56 -23.35 -17.83
C THR A 214 -7.38 -22.37 -16.97
N LEU A 215 -6.83 -21.84 -15.87
CA LEU A 215 -7.47 -20.82 -15.04
C LEU A 215 -6.48 -19.71 -14.63
N ALA A 216 -5.72 -19.18 -15.58
CA ALA A 216 -4.78 -18.06 -15.34
C ALA A 216 -5.42 -16.89 -14.55
N ILE A 217 -6.71 -16.62 -14.78
CA ILE A 217 -7.49 -15.60 -14.07
C ILE A 217 -7.77 -16.00 -12.61
N MET A 218 -8.07 -17.27 -12.32
CA MET A 218 -8.27 -17.75 -10.94
C MET A 218 -6.94 -17.77 -10.18
N GLY A 219 -5.86 -18.17 -10.86
CA GLY A 219 -4.51 -18.06 -10.34
C GLY A 219 -4.20 -16.62 -9.95
N ARG A 220 -4.44 -15.67 -10.87
CA ARG A 220 -4.28 -14.23 -10.62
C ARG A 220 -5.07 -13.75 -9.40
N PHE A 221 -6.36 -14.08 -9.32
CA PHE A 221 -7.22 -13.76 -8.18
C PHE A 221 -6.65 -14.30 -6.85
N ALA A 222 -6.21 -15.56 -6.82
CA ALA A 222 -5.64 -16.17 -5.62
C ALA A 222 -4.30 -15.51 -5.21
N VAL A 223 -3.45 -15.17 -6.18
CA VAL A 223 -2.19 -14.48 -5.87
C VAL A 223 -2.45 -13.07 -5.34
N ASN A 224 -3.44 -12.34 -5.86
CA ASN A 224 -3.82 -11.02 -5.35
C ASN A 224 -4.21 -11.07 -3.86
N ILE A 225 -4.93 -12.11 -3.43
CA ILE A 225 -5.26 -12.35 -2.02
C ILE A 225 -3.97 -12.53 -1.20
N SER A 226 -3.06 -13.40 -1.66
CA SER A 226 -1.78 -13.65 -0.98
C SER A 226 -0.94 -12.37 -0.86
N TYR A 227 -0.89 -11.59 -1.95
CA TYR A 227 -0.11 -10.36 -2.04
C TYR A 227 -0.59 -9.33 -1.02
N ASN A 228 -1.90 -9.08 -0.95
CA ASN A 228 -2.46 -8.14 0.02
C ASN A 228 -2.26 -8.58 1.47
N ILE A 229 -2.37 -9.88 1.76
CA ILE A 229 -2.03 -10.40 3.10
C ILE A 229 -0.56 -10.15 3.41
N GLY A 230 0.34 -10.41 2.46
CA GLY A 230 1.78 -10.20 2.63
C GLY A 230 2.13 -8.75 2.99
N LEU A 231 1.50 -7.78 2.32
CA LEU A 231 1.67 -6.34 2.59
C LEU A 231 1.29 -5.99 4.04
N GLN A 232 0.19 -6.54 4.54
CA GLN A 232 -0.32 -6.24 5.87
C GLN A 232 0.38 -7.03 6.99
N TYR A 233 0.73 -8.30 6.72
CA TYR A 233 1.19 -9.22 7.76
C TYR A 233 2.51 -8.79 8.41
N ALA A 234 3.40 -8.19 7.62
CA ALA A 234 4.63 -7.58 8.12
C ALA A 234 4.35 -6.43 9.10
N ALA A 235 3.37 -5.57 8.80
CA ALA A 235 3.02 -4.45 9.66
C ALA A 235 2.36 -4.90 10.98
N GLU A 236 1.63 -6.01 10.97
CA GLU A 236 0.98 -6.58 12.17
C GLU A 236 2.00 -7.24 13.11
N LEU A 237 2.96 -7.99 12.57
CA LEU A 237 3.93 -8.74 13.38
C LEU A 237 5.13 -7.93 13.86
N LEU A 238 5.52 -6.88 13.12
CA LEU A 238 6.71 -6.12 13.46
C LEU A 238 6.44 -5.12 14.60
N PRO A 239 7.36 -5.01 15.58
CA PRO A 239 7.23 -4.07 16.70
C PRO A 239 7.12 -2.63 16.22
N THR A 240 6.24 -1.84 16.83
CA THR A 240 5.93 -0.44 16.43
C THR A 240 7.17 0.45 16.29
N VAL A 241 8.20 0.25 17.12
CA VAL A 241 9.44 1.04 17.10
C VAL A 241 10.22 0.88 15.79
N VAL A 242 10.29 -0.35 15.24
CA VAL A 242 11.05 -0.70 14.03
C VAL A 242 10.16 -1.08 12.84
N ARG A 243 8.83 -1.08 13.01
CA ARG A 243 7.86 -1.55 12.02
C ARG A 243 8.07 -0.93 10.65
N ALA A 244 8.14 0.40 10.55
CA ALA A 244 8.29 1.08 9.26
C ALA A 244 9.56 0.62 8.51
N GLN A 245 10.68 0.51 9.22
CA GLN A 245 11.95 0.12 8.62
C GLN A 245 11.98 -1.38 8.29
N GLY A 246 11.39 -2.23 9.13
CA GLY A 246 11.29 -3.67 8.89
C GLY A 246 10.34 -4.01 7.74
N VAL A 247 9.21 -3.32 7.64
CA VAL A 247 8.31 -3.40 6.49
C VAL A 247 9.07 -3.01 5.22
N ALA A 248 9.81 -1.90 5.25
CA ALA A 248 10.63 -1.48 4.11
C ALA A 248 11.67 -2.55 3.71
N LEU A 249 12.38 -3.14 4.68
CA LEU A 249 13.32 -4.23 4.43
C LEU A 249 12.64 -5.43 3.73
N ILE A 250 11.49 -5.86 4.25
CA ILE A 250 10.74 -6.99 3.66
C ILE A 250 10.35 -6.65 2.22
N HIS A 251 9.85 -5.44 1.95
CA HIS A 251 9.48 -5.02 0.61
C HIS A 251 10.67 -4.96 -0.35
N ILE A 252 11.82 -4.46 0.11
CA ILE A 252 13.08 -4.48 -0.66
C ILE A 252 13.45 -5.90 -1.06
N MET A 253 13.35 -6.86 -0.14
CA MET A 253 13.60 -8.27 -0.47
C MET A 253 12.59 -8.83 -1.49
N GLY A 254 11.34 -8.37 -1.46
CA GLY A 254 10.36 -8.68 -2.51
C GLY A 254 10.78 -8.17 -3.88
N TYR A 255 11.30 -6.94 -3.98
CA TYR A 255 11.85 -6.42 -5.23
C TYR A 255 13.06 -7.24 -5.72
N VAL A 256 13.91 -7.72 -4.82
CA VAL A 256 14.98 -8.67 -5.17
C VAL A 256 14.39 -9.93 -5.81
N ALA A 257 13.30 -10.48 -5.26
CA ALA A 257 12.61 -11.62 -5.88
C ALA A 257 12.01 -11.28 -7.25
N SER A 258 11.40 -10.10 -7.43
CA SER A 258 10.88 -9.64 -8.72
C SER A 258 11.98 -9.42 -9.77
N ILE A 259 13.20 -9.06 -9.38
CA ILE A 259 14.36 -8.99 -10.30
C ILE A 259 14.74 -10.39 -10.80
N VAL A 260 14.57 -11.42 -9.97
CA VAL A 260 14.87 -12.82 -10.32
C VAL A 260 13.73 -13.45 -11.13
N ALA A 261 12.49 -12.98 -10.98
CA ALA A 261 11.31 -13.56 -11.61
C ALA A 261 11.40 -13.79 -13.13
N PRO A 262 11.98 -12.91 -13.97
CA PRO A 262 12.13 -13.17 -15.39
C PRO A 262 12.88 -14.48 -15.69
N PHE A 263 13.92 -14.82 -14.92
CA PHE A 263 14.72 -16.05 -15.12
C PHE A 263 13.99 -17.34 -14.72
N VAL A 264 12.83 -17.21 -14.06
CA VAL A 264 11.97 -18.34 -13.67
C VAL A 264 10.85 -18.56 -14.68
N VAL A 265 10.39 -17.47 -15.33
CA VAL A 265 9.30 -17.49 -16.31
C VAL A 265 9.80 -17.82 -17.72
N TYR A 266 11.02 -17.41 -18.06
CA TYR A 266 11.70 -17.66 -19.34
C TYR A 266 12.86 -18.64 -19.17
#